data_AF-A0A1X6NDR6-F1
#
_entry.id   AF-A0A1X6NDR6-F1
#
_cell.length_a   1.000
_cell.length_b   1.000
_cell.length_c   1.000
_cell.angle_alpha   90.00
_cell.angle_beta   90.00
_cell.angle_gamma   90.00
#
_symmetry.space_group_name_H-M   'P 1'
#
loop_
_entity.id
_entity.type
_entity.pdbx_description
1 polymer ?
#
loop_
_entity_poly.entity_id
_entity_poly.type
_entity_poly.pdbx_seq_one_letter_code
_entity_poly.pdbx_strand_id
1 'polypeptide(L)'
;MQELLLNSYLAYGSGRSFVFDNYTWNRDGSDYTDYNGKLIPSRIPLSAIMSGPTIGGPFPPGDPAPRAVTKEYFDEVCPHPTVIHSDEVSSQLPGDSSAQMMFDKWIEKLRTADRCVEIDRDSLQIFSIWIFGSRRVLDIYDSLTKSPILSDFRWSPLIESAFETNRPIFSPASGLEPYIPALPWFGASSNPYPPLPGLLVLHVRRGDFASHCEHLARWSSDWNGFNQFPTLPDKFERLQSAGWGETAPENLDLYMRRCFPSIEQIVAKVEEVRATPAGRGLRHVYIMTNGAKDWIDELKRALGKTGHFKKVSSSRELRLSWEQKYIAQAVDMLIGQRAQVLIGNGFSSLTSNIVMMRMANNLPPESNRFW
;
A
#
# COMPACT_ATOMS: atom_id res chain seq x y z
N MET A 1 5.05 -4.47 0.61
CA MET A 1 5.33 -3.38 -0.35
C MET A 1 6.14 -2.26 0.30
N GLN A 2 5.69 -1.63 1.38
CA GLN A 2 6.48 -0.58 2.09
C GLN A 2 7.89 -1.05 2.45
N GLU A 3 8.00 -2.20 3.12
CA GLU A 3 9.29 -2.82 3.48
C GLU A 3 10.16 -3.10 2.25
N LEU A 4 9.60 -3.67 1.19
CA LEU A 4 10.31 -3.91 -0.07
C LEU A 4 10.89 -2.62 -0.66
N LEU A 5 10.10 -1.55 -0.69
CA LEU A 5 10.53 -0.25 -1.23
C LEU A 5 11.57 0.42 -0.34
N LEU A 6 11.44 0.33 0.99
CA LEU A 6 12.47 0.86 1.90
C LEU A 6 13.77 0.05 1.84
N ASN A 7 13.71 -1.27 1.72
CA ASN A 7 14.91 -2.10 1.55
C ASN A 7 15.58 -1.82 0.19
N SER A 8 14.80 -1.62 -0.86
CA SER A 8 15.33 -1.21 -2.17
C SER A 8 15.94 0.20 -2.12
N TYR A 9 15.32 1.12 -1.40
CA TYR A 9 15.87 2.45 -1.14
C TYR A 9 17.16 2.42 -0.33
N LEU A 10 17.26 1.53 0.67
CA LEU A 10 18.48 1.32 1.45
C LEU A 10 19.63 0.77 0.58
N ALA A 11 19.34 -0.20 -0.30
CA ALA A 11 20.33 -0.70 -1.25
C ALA A 11 20.81 0.39 -2.20
N TYR A 12 19.87 1.18 -2.75
CA TYR A 12 20.17 2.34 -3.58
C TYR A 12 21.07 3.35 -2.84
N GLY A 13 20.68 3.75 -1.62
CA GLY A 13 21.45 4.72 -0.81
C GLY A 13 22.84 4.22 -0.38
N SER A 14 23.05 2.90 -0.32
CA SER A 14 24.35 2.29 -0.02
C SER A 14 25.19 2.01 -1.27
N GLY A 15 24.70 2.34 -2.47
CA GLY A 15 25.39 2.07 -3.74
C GLY A 15 25.47 0.58 -4.07
N ARG A 16 24.53 -0.22 -3.57
CA ARG A 16 24.49 -1.68 -3.71
C ARG A 16 23.34 -2.11 -4.61
N SER A 17 23.53 -3.22 -5.34
CA SER A 17 22.42 -3.87 -6.05
C SER A 17 21.42 -4.40 -5.03
N PHE A 18 20.16 -3.99 -5.15
CA PHE A 18 19.09 -4.61 -4.40
C PHE A 18 18.86 -6.04 -4.91
N VAL A 19 18.75 -7.01 -4.01
CA VAL A 19 18.39 -8.39 -4.37
C VAL A 19 16.91 -8.56 -4.08
N PHE A 20 16.12 -8.88 -5.11
CA PHE A 20 14.69 -9.07 -4.95
C PHE A 20 14.28 -10.53 -5.14
N ASP A 21 13.38 -10.98 -4.29
CA ASP A 21 12.72 -12.27 -4.34
C ASP A 21 11.30 -12.14 -4.87
N ASN A 22 10.77 -13.22 -5.45
CA ASN A 22 9.36 -13.30 -5.76
C ASN A 22 8.50 -13.22 -4.48
N TYR A 23 7.30 -12.64 -4.58
CA TYR A 23 6.35 -12.70 -3.48
C TYR A 23 6.05 -14.18 -3.20
N THR A 24 6.25 -14.61 -1.95
CA THR A 24 6.21 -16.03 -1.59
C THR A 24 5.26 -16.26 -0.43
N TRP A 25 4.17 -16.99 -0.67
CA TRP A 25 3.19 -17.44 0.32
C TRP A 25 3.74 -18.54 1.22
N ASN A 26 4.43 -19.52 0.62
CA ASN A 26 5.00 -20.66 1.31
C ASN A 26 6.39 -20.96 0.74
N ARG A 27 7.34 -21.29 1.62
CA ARG A 27 8.75 -21.51 1.28
C ARG A 27 9.19 -22.97 1.37
N ASP A 28 8.23 -23.90 1.48
CA ASP A 28 8.50 -25.35 1.47
C ASP A 28 8.98 -25.89 0.11
N GLY A 29 9.07 -25.04 -0.91
CA GLY A 29 9.49 -25.39 -2.26
C GLY A 29 8.34 -25.83 -3.17
N SER A 30 7.11 -25.93 -2.65
CA SER A 30 5.93 -26.24 -3.46
C SER A 30 5.56 -25.08 -4.39
N ASP A 31 5.13 -25.40 -5.61
CA ASP A 31 4.58 -24.41 -6.54
C ASP A 31 3.19 -23.91 -6.14
N TYR A 32 2.49 -24.66 -5.27
CA TYR A 32 1.14 -24.35 -4.84
C TYR A 32 0.99 -24.43 -3.31
N THR A 33 0.16 -23.53 -2.77
CA THR A 33 -0.21 -23.47 -1.35
C THR A 33 -1.72 -23.67 -1.23
N ASP A 34 -2.19 -24.43 -0.24
CA ASP A 34 -3.61 -24.47 0.09
C ASP A 34 -4.01 -23.22 0.88
N TYR A 35 -5.02 -22.52 0.40
CA TYR A 35 -5.62 -21.39 1.07
C TYR A 35 -7.13 -21.55 1.12
N ASN A 36 -7.66 -21.91 2.29
CA ASN A 36 -9.08 -22.20 2.53
C ASN A 36 -9.63 -23.28 1.58
N GLY A 37 -8.90 -24.39 1.40
CA GLY A 37 -9.30 -25.51 0.55
C GLY A 37 -9.19 -25.22 -0.95
N LYS A 38 -8.42 -24.20 -1.33
CA LYS A 38 -8.15 -23.84 -2.72
C LYS A 38 -6.65 -23.72 -2.95
N LEU A 39 -6.15 -24.35 -4.00
CA LEU A 39 -4.78 -24.18 -4.42
C LEU A 39 -4.56 -22.79 -5.03
N ILE A 40 -3.58 -22.08 -4.51
CA ILE A 40 -3.05 -20.82 -5.03
C ILE A 40 -1.56 -20.98 -5.36
N PRO A 41 -0.99 -20.21 -6.30
CA PRO A 41 0.45 -20.21 -6.52
C PRO A 41 1.19 -19.83 -5.23
N SER A 42 2.20 -20.61 -4.85
CA SER A 42 3.06 -20.29 -3.70
C SER A 42 3.94 -19.08 -3.97
N ARG A 43 4.23 -18.79 -5.24
CA ARG A 43 5.13 -17.73 -5.68
C ARG A 43 4.47 -16.89 -6.75
N ILE A 44 4.59 -15.57 -6.62
CA ILE A 44 4.14 -14.60 -7.61
C ILE A 44 5.34 -13.73 -7.99
N PRO A 45 5.73 -13.68 -9.27
CA PRO A 45 6.81 -12.82 -9.72
C PRO A 45 6.57 -11.37 -9.30
N LEU A 46 7.57 -10.70 -8.72
CA LEU A 46 7.40 -9.27 -8.40
C LEU A 46 7.16 -8.42 -9.65
N SER A 47 7.64 -8.86 -10.81
CA SER A 47 7.33 -8.26 -12.12
C SER A 47 5.86 -8.38 -12.53
N ALA A 48 5.10 -9.30 -11.93
CA ALA A 48 3.65 -9.35 -12.08
C ALA A 48 2.94 -8.29 -11.21
N ILE A 49 3.63 -7.69 -10.24
CA ILE A 49 3.07 -6.71 -9.29
C ILE A 49 3.59 -5.29 -9.56
N MET A 50 4.83 -5.13 -9.97
CA MET A 50 5.43 -3.79 -10.18
C MET A 50 6.45 -3.80 -11.31
N SER A 51 6.85 -2.58 -11.69
CA SER A 51 7.87 -2.26 -12.66
C SER A 51 8.69 -1.07 -12.15
N GLY A 52 9.92 -0.94 -12.65
CA GLY A 52 10.85 0.11 -12.21
C GLY A 52 12.13 -0.46 -11.55
N PRO A 53 12.98 0.42 -10.99
CA PRO A 53 14.31 0.03 -10.53
C PRO A 53 14.34 -1.08 -9.48
N THR A 54 13.35 -1.12 -8.59
CA THR A 54 13.20 -2.12 -7.51
C THR A 54 13.24 -3.57 -8.00
N ILE A 55 12.79 -3.83 -9.23
CA ILE A 55 12.74 -5.17 -9.83
C ILE A 55 13.67 -5.30 -11.05
N GLY A 56 14.74 -4.50 -11.09
CA GLY A 56 15.78 -4.59 -12.13
C GLY A 56 15.55 -3.70 -13.36
N GLY A 57 14.55 -2.81 -13.30
CA GLY A 57 14.39 -1.75 -14.29
C GLY A 57 15.61 -0.80 -14.32
N PRO A 58 15.81 -0.05 -15.42
CA PRO A 58 16.87 0.94 -15.49
C PRO A 58 16.60 2.10 -14.52
N PHE A 59 17.67 2.66 -13.96
CA PHE A 59 17.64 3.96 -13.28
C PHE A 59 17.61 5.11 -14.32
N PRO A 60 17.29 6.34 -13.90
CA PRO A 60 17.37 7.52 -14.77
C PRO A 60 18.75 7.66 -15.45
N PRO A 61 18.80 8.24 -16.66
CA PRO A 61 20.06 8.47 -17.35
C PRO A 61 21.07 9.25 -16.49
N GLY A 62 22.28 8.72 -16.37
CA GLY A 62 23.37 9.32 -15.58
C GLY A 62 23.43 8.88 -14.12
N ASP A 63 22.46 8.09 -13.64
CA ASP A 63 22.52 7.47 -12.33
C ASP A 63 23.49 6.27 -12.33
N PRO A 64 24.54 6.26 -11.50
CA PRO A 64 25.53 5.19 -11.46
C PRO A 64 25.09 3.98 -10.62
N ALA A 65 23.91 4.01 -9.98
CA ALA A 65 23.47 2.94 -9.11
C ALA A 65 23.35 1.61 -9.86
N PRO A 66 23.86 0.50 -9.28
CA PRO A 66 23.78 -0.80 -9.92
C PRO A 66 22.33 -1.32 -9.89
N ARG A 67 21.89 -1.94 -10.99
CA ARG A 67 20.53 -2.48 -11.10
C ARG A 67 20.25 -3.54 -10.04
N ALA A 68 18.98 -3.60 -9.62
CA ALA A 68 18.51 -4.70 -8.78
C ALA A 68 18.59 -6.02 -9.56
N VAL A 69 18.87 -7.11 -8.85
CA VAL A 69 19.06 -8.46 -9.42
C VAL A 69 18.14 -9.45 -8.71
N THR A 70 17.84 -10.56 -9.39
CA THR A 70 17.07 -11.63 -8.77
C THR A 70 17.94 -12.38 -7.74
N LYS A 71 17.30 -13.04 -6.77
CA LYS A 71 18.02 -13.89 -5.81
C LYS A 71 18.81 -15.00 -6.48
N GLU A 72 18.30 -15.59 -7.55
CA GLU A 72 19.02 -16.65 -8.28
C GLU A 72 20.33 -16.13 -8.89
N TYR A 73 20.33 -14.92 -9.44
CA TYR A 73 21.57 -14.29 -9.96
C TYR A 73 22.53 -13.93 -8.82
N PHE A 74 22.00 -13.43 -7.70
CA PHE A 74 22.82 -13.17 -6.51
C PHE A 74 23.49 -14.46 -6.02
N ASP A 75 22.77 -15.57 -5.93
CA ASP A 75 23.31 -16.85 -5.44
C ASP A 75 24.41 -17.42 -6.34
N GLU A 76 24.32 -17.17 -7.66
CA GLU A 76 25.37 -17.54 -8.60
C GLU A 76 26.64 -16.69 -8.42
N VAL A 77 26.50 -15.37 -8.26
CA VAL A 77 27.62 -14.42 -8.19
C VAL A 77 28.23 -14.32 -6.79
N CYS A 78 27.42 -14.58 -5.77
CA CYS A 78 27.72 -14.44 -4.35
C CYS A 78 27.39 -15.74 -3.58
N PRO A 79 28.03 -16.89 -3.89
CA PRO A 79 27.66 -18.18 -3.28
C PRO A 79 27.95 -18.26 -1.78
N HIS A 80 28.78 -17.35 -1.25
CA HIS A 80 29.16 -17.28 0.16
C HIS A 80 29.07 -15.82 0.63
N PRO A 81 27.86 -15.25 0.75
CA PRO A 81 27.70 -13.87 1.18
C PRO A 81 28.03 -13.72 2.66
N THR A 82 28.45 -12.54 3.06
CA THR A 82 28.59 -12.21 4.48
C THR A 82 27.19 -12.03 5.07
N VAL A 83 26.83 -12.91 6.00
CA VAL A 83 25.55 -12.85 6.70
C VAL A 83 25.63 -11.84 7.83
N ILE A 84 24.67 -10.91 7.88
CA ILE A 84 24.56 -9.87 8.91
C ILE A 84 23.26 -10.09 9.68
N HIS A 85 23.34 -10.23 11.00
CA HIS A 85 22.14 -10.20 11.84
C HIS A 85 21.70 -8.76 12.04
N SER A 86 20.41 -8.46 11.82
CA SER A 86 19.89 -7.10 11.99
C SER A 86 20.04 -6.54 13.40
N ASP A 87 20.16 -7.41 14.41
CA ASP A 87 20.38 -7.02 15.81
C ASP A 87 21.74 -6.36 16.02
N GLU A 88 22.75 -6.67 15.20
CA GLU A 88 24.05 -5.99 15.24
C GLU A 88 23.93 -4.49 14.97
N VAL A 89 22.92 -4.08 14.20
CA VAL A 89 22.66 -2.68 13.85
C VAL A 89 21.58 -2.10 14.76
N SER A 90 20.46 -2.82 14.90
CA SER A 90 19.26 -2.33 15.60
C SER A 90 19.48 -2.14 17.10
N SER A 91 20.32 -2.96 17.75
CA SER A 91 20.62 -2.83 19.18
C SER A 91 21.43 -1.58 19.54
N GLN A 92 22.07 -0.93 18.55
CA GLN A 92 22.82 0.31 18.75
C GLN A 92 21.90 1.56 18.72
N LEU A 93 20.62 1.38 18.43
CA LEU A 93 19.64 2.45 18.28
C LEU A 93 18.60 2.39 19.41
N PRO A 94 18.10 3.55 19.87
CA PRO A 94 16.93 3.60 20.75
C PRO A 94 15.74 2.82 20.17
N GLY A 95 14.93 2.16 21.02
CA GLY A 95 13.81 1.33 20.57
C GLY A 95 12.73 2.10 19.77
N ASP A 96 12.65 3.41 19.98
CA ASP A 96 11.75 4.35 19.29
C ASP A 96 12.38 5.06 18.08
N SER A 97 13.58 4.65 17.64
CA SER A 97 14.30 5.26 16.51
C SER A 97 13.49 5.35 15.23
N SER A 98 13.61 6.45 14.51
CA SER A 98 12.86 6.66 13.29
C SER A 98 13.34 5.81 12.10
N ALA A 99 12.59 5.84 10.99
CA ALA A 99 13.01 5.17 9.77
C ALA A 99 14.29 5.79 9.19
N GLN A 100 14.44 7.11 9.25
CA GLN A 100 15.66 7.79 8.81
C GLN A 100 16.87 7.36 9.65
N MET A 101 16.77 7.30 10.98
CA MET A 101 17.86 6.84 11.85
C MET A 101 18.27 5.39 11.54
N MET A 102 17.28 4.51 11.33
CA MET A 102 17.54 3.12 10.95
C MET A 102 18.22 3.04 9.59
N PHE A 103 17.74 3.80 8.61
CA PHE A 103 18.34 3.90 7.28
C PHE A 103 19.81 4.35 7.37
N ASP A 104 20.09 5.47 8.05
CA ASP A 104 21.45 6.01 8.17
C ASP A 104 22.40 5.01 8.84
N LYS A 105 21.94 4.34 9.90
CA LYS A 105 22.74 3.33 10.60
C LYS A 105 23.06 2.12 9.73
N TRP A 106 22.10 1.67 8.94
CA TRP A 106 22.34 0.61 7.97
C TRP A 106 23.25 1.04 6.84
N ILE A 107 23.15 2.28 6.36
CA ILE A 107 24.10 2.83 5.38
C ILE A 107 25.54 2.79 5.93
N GLU A 108 25.76 3.18 7.19
CA GLU A 108 27.07 3.07 7.84
C GLU A 108 27.60 1.63 7.83
N LYS A 109 26.79 0.67 8.29
CA LYS A 109 27.15 -0.76 8.31
C LYS A 109 27.44 -1.31 6.92
N LEU A 110 26.60 -0.97 5.94
CA LEU A 110 26.70 -1.48 4.57
C LEU A 110 27.84 -0.86 3.78
N ARG A 111 28.30 0.36 4.09
CA ARG A 111 29.46 0.97 3.41
C ARG A 111 30.77 0.25 3.68
N THR A 112 30.91 -0.37 4.85
CA THR A 112 32.13 -1.10 5.25
C THR A 112 32.00 -2.62 5.09
N ALA A 113 30.82 -3.11 4.72
CA ALA A 113 30.59 -4.54 4.55
C ALA A 113 31.18 -5.06 3.23
N ASP A 114 31.34 -6.38 3.14
CA ASP A 114 31.79 -7.04 1.92
C ASP A 114 30.88 -6.76 0.72
N ARG A 115 31.37 -7.07 -0.48
CA ARG A 115 30.60 -6.88 -1.73
C ARG A 115 29.24 -7.60 -1.67
N CYS A 116 29.23 -8.83 -1.19
CA CYS A 116 28.05 -9.67 -1.09
C CYS A 116 27.60 -9.76 0.36
N VAL A 117 26.38 -9.29 0.64
CA VAL A 117 25.79 -9.32 1.98
C VAL A 117 24.39 -9.92 1.91
N GLU A 118 24.06 -10.72 2.91
CA GLU A 118 22.72 -11.24 3.13
C GLU A 118 22.30 -10.91 4.56
N ILE A 119 21.09 -10.38 4.72
CA ILE A 119 20.56 -10.12 6.05
C ILE A 119 19.93 -11.40 6.55
N ASP A 120 20.33 -11.83 7.74
CA ASP A 120 19.86 -13.08 8.31
C ASP A 120 18.33 -13.07 8.43
N ARG A 121 17.70 -14.08 7.86
CA ARG A 121 16.24 -14.20 7.77
C ARG A 121 15.58 -14.38 9.14
N ASP A 122 16.28 -14.99 10.09
CA ASP A 122 15.79 -15.26 11.44
C ASP A 122 16.08 -14.07 12.38
N SER A 123 16.76 -13.02 11.89
CA SER A 123 16.93 -11.76 12.60
C SER A 123 15.73 -10.81 12.45
N LEU A 124 15.72 -9.73 13.23
CA LEU A 124 14.71 -8.69 13.12
C LEU A 124 14.68 -8.08 11.71
N GLN A 125 13.49 -7.64 11.27
CA GLN A 125 13.35 -6.85 10.04
C GLN A 125 14.17 -5.55 10.15
N ILE A 126 14.88 -5.17 9.08
CA ILE A 126 15.61 -3.90 9.01
C ILE A 126 14.66 -2.73 9.36
N PHE A 127 13.57 -2.62 8.62
CA PHE A 127 12.48 -1.70 8.93
C PHE A 127 11.34 -2.50 9.56
N SER A 128 11.24 -2.45 10.89
CA SER A 128 10.27 -3.26 11.62
C SER A 128 8.82 -2.79 11.45
N ILE A 129 7.89 -3.69 11.76
CA ILE A 129 6.45 -3.36 11.88
C ILE A 129 6.16 -2.18 12.82
N TRP A 130 7.02 -1.89 13.80
CA TRP A 130 6.84 -0.76 14.73
C TRP A 130 7.13 0.59 14.07
N ILE A 131 8.07 0.62 13.11
CA ILE A 131 8.32 1.79 12.28
C ILE A 131 7.10 2.04 11.40
N PHE A 132 6.58 1.01 10.73
CA PHE A 132 5.39 1.13 9.87
C PHE A 132 4.08 1.32 10.64
N GLY A 133 4.02 0.94 11.91
CA GLY A 133 2.85 1.12 12.78
C GLY A 133 2.80 2.46 13.50
N SER A 134 3.64 3.43 13.13
CA SER A 134 3.73 4.72 13.80
C SER A 134 4.21 5.83 12.86
N ARG A 135 4.24 7.07 13.36
CA ARG A 135 4.78 8.24 12.63
C ARG A 135 6.29 8.14 12.39
N ARG A 136 6.98 7.15 12.97
CA ARG A 136 8.43 6.92 12.80
C ARG A 136 8.84 6.72 11.34
N VAL A 137 7.94 6.28 10.47
CA VAL A 137 8.22 6.12 9.03
C VAL A 137 8.10 7.42 8.23
N LEU A 138 7.57 8.49 8.80
CA LEU A 138 7.29 9.70 8.03
C LEU A 138 8.51 10.58 7.78
N ASP A 139 9.57 10.43 8.57
CA ASP A 139 10.76 11.27 8.43
C ASP A 139 11.65 10.88 7.24
N ILE A 140 11.62 9.61 6.82
CA ILE A 140 12.29 9.14 5.60
C ILE A 140 11.52 9.49 4.32
N TYR A 141 10.26 9.92 4.42
CA TYR A 141 9.37 10.06 3.27
C TYR A 141 9.90 11.03 2.19
N ASP A 142 10.43 12.19 2.60
CA ASP A 142 10.89 13.21 1.66
C ASP A 142 12.10 12.75 0.84
N SER A 143 12.98 11.95 1.43
CA SER A 143 14.15 11.39 0.73
C SER A 143 13.75 10.20 -0.14
N LEU A 144 12.85 9.35 0.36
CA LEU A 144 12.30 8.21 -0.38
C LEU A 144 11.58 8.65 -1.66
N THR A 145 10.72 9.66 -1.59
CA THR A 145 9.94 10.15 -2.75
C THR A 145 10.77 10.78 -3.84
N LYS A 146 11.91 11.39 -3.49
CA LYS A 146 12.86 11.96 -4.44
C LYS A 146 13.80 10.91 -5.05
N SER A 147 13.85 9.70 -4.47
CA SER A 147 14.68 8.63 -5.00
C SER A 147 14.03 7.98 -6.24
N PRO A 148 14.85 7.46 -7.17
CA PRO A 148 14.36 6.66 -8.30
C PRO A 148 13.50 5.46 -7.91
N ILE A 149 13.67 4.94 -6.68
CA ILE A 149 12.90 3.79 -6.19
C ILE A 149 11.41 4.09 -6.14
N LEU A 150 11.03 5.33 -5.80
CA LEU A 150 9.63 5.73 -5.73
C LEU A 150 9.20 6.61 -6.91
N SER A 151 10.05 7.50 -7.42
CA SER A 151 9.71 8.35 -8.57
C SER A 151 9.47 7.53 -9.86
N ASP A 152 10.24 6.46 -10.03
CA ASP A 152 10.18 5.60 -11.21
C ASP A 152 9.42 4.29 -10.94
N PHE A 153 8.79 4.18 -9.76
CA PHE A 153 7.87 3.09 -9.47
C PHE A 153 6.75 3.07 -10.50
N ARG A 154 6.49 1.90 -11.07
CA ARG A 154 5.30 1.65 -11.88
C ARG A 154 4.59 0.37 -11.45
N TRP A 155 3.29 0.29 -11.68
CA TRP A 155 2.56 -0.96 -11.61
C TRP A 155 2.96 -1.84 -12.79
N SER A 156 2.82 -3.15 -12.65
CA SER A 156 3.14 -4.05 -13.78
C SER A 156 2.16 -3.84 -14.94
N PRO A 157 2.56 -4.15 -16.19
CA PRO A 157 1.64 -4.18 -17.32
C PRO A 157 0.43 -5.09 -17.09
N LEU A 158 0.56 -6.13 -16.27
CA LEU A 158 -0.53 -7.03 -15.90
C LEU A 158 -1.59 -6.34 -15.04
N ILE A 159 -1.18 -5.45 -14.12
CA ILE A 159 -2.08 -4.63 -13.32
C ILE A 159 -2.70 -3.52 -14.15
N GLU A 160 -1.88 -2.82 -14.94
CA GLU A 160 -2.36 -1.71 -15.78
C GLU A 160 -3.39 -2.20 -16.81
N SER A 161 -3.15 -3.35 -17.44
CA SER A 161 -4.13 -3.98 -18.34
C SER A 161 -5.42 -4.39 -17.62
N ALA A 162 -5.33 -4.93 -16.40
CA ALA A 162 -6.50 -5.26 -15.58
C ALA A 162 -7.31 -4.01 -15.24
N PHE A 163 -6.62 -2.94 -14.85
CA PHE A 163 -7.23 -1.65 -14.54
C PHE A 163 -7.97 -1.09 -15.75
N GLU A 164 -7.32 -0.99 -16.91
CA GLU A 164 -7.92 -0.36 -18.10
C GLU A 164 -9.10 -1.19 -18.63
N THR A 165 -8.98 -2.52 -18.63
CA THR A 165 -10.08 -3.44 -19.00
C THR A 165 -11.31 -3.25 -18.10
N ASN A 166 -11.08 -2.97 -16.82
CA ASN A 166 -12.15 -2.83 -15.83
C ASN A 166 -12.58 -1.38 -15.59
N ARG A 167 -11.96 -0.38 -16.23
CA ARG A 167 -12.29 1.03 -16.07
C ARG A 167 -13.80 1.34 -16.23
N PRO A 168 -14.54 0.75 -17.19
CA PRO A 168 -15.99 0.94 -17.29
C PRO A 168 -16.80 0.46 -16.07
N ILE A 169 -16.23 -0.36 -15.20
CA ILE A 169 -16.90 -0.85 -13.98
C ILE A 169 -16.97 0.24 -12.92
N PHE A 170 -15.87 0.97 -12.69
CA PHE A 170 -15.76 1.92 -11.59
C PHE A 170 -15.70 3.39 -12.03
N SER A 171 -15.15 3.69 -13.21
CA SER A 171 -15.06 5.05 -13.74
C SER A 171 -15.26 5.05 -15.26
N PRO A 172 -16.51 4.88 -15.73
CA PRO A 172 -16.82 4.96 -17.15
C PRO A 172 -16.37 6.31 -17.72
N ALA A 173 -15.59 6.27 -18.81
CA ALA A 173 -15.15 7.48 -19.48
C ALA A 173 -16.36 8.33 -19.90
N SER A 174 -16.29 9.64 -19.69
CA SER A 174 -17.38 10.55 -20.00
C SER A 174 -16.96 11.61 -21.04
N GLY A 175 -17.81 11.84 -22.03
CA GLY A 175 -17.60 12.89 -23.03
C GLY A 175 -16.30 12.71 -23.83
N LEU A 176 -15.43 13.72 -23.80
CA LEU A 176 -14.19 13.75 -24.57
C LEU A 176 -12.99 13.07 -23.87
N GLU A 177 -13.16 12.57 -22.64
CA GLU A 177 -12.09 11.95 -21.83
C GLU A 177 -11.25 10.87 -22.57
N PRO A 178 -11.82 10.01 -23.44
CA PRO A 178 -11.03 9.07 -24.26
C PRO A 178 -10.11 9.74 -25.29
N TYR A 179 -10.40 10.97 -25.68
CA TYR A 179 -9.71 11.72 -26.73
C TYR A 179 -8.68 12.72 -26.17
N ILE A 180 -8.68 12.98 -24.86
CA ILE A 180 -7.76 13.91 -24.19
C ILE A 180 -6.29 13.40 -24.16
N PRO A 181 -5.98 12.10 -23.97
CA PRO A 181 -4.59 11.63 -23.98
C PRO A 181 -3.88 11.81 -25.34
N ALA A 182 -4.64 12.02 -26.42
CA ALA A 182 -4.12 12.15 -27.78
C ALA A 182 -3.79 13.60 -28.19
N LEU A 183 -4.04 14.60 -27.32
CA LEU A 183 -3.79 16.00 -27.64
C LEU A 183 -2.45 16.47 -27.03
N PRO A 184 -1.41 16.74 -27.84
CA PRO A 184 -0.06 17.07 -27.37
C PRO A 184 0.04 18.41 -26.61
N TRP A 185 -1.04 19.20 -26.52
CA TRP A 185 -1.11 20.44 -25.75
C TRP A 185 -1.43 20.27 -24.27
N PHE A 186 -2.03 19.16 -23.86
CA PHE A 186 -2.11 18.81 -22.45
C PHE A 186 -0.81 18.09 -22.12
N GLY A 187 0.21 18.85 -21.72
CA GLY A 187 1.55 18.34 -21.43
C GLY A 187 1.48 17.04 -20.63
N ALA A 188 2.34 16.08 -20.97
CA ALA A 188 2.41 14.79 -20.28
C ALA A 188 2.39 15.05 -18.77
N SER A 189 1.30 14.63 -18.12
CA SER A 189 1.22 14.69 -16.67
C SER A 189 2.47 14.01 -16.11
N SER A 190 3.27 14.74 -15.33
CA SER A 190 4.44 14.16 -14.65
C SER A 190 4.04 13.00 -13.73
N ASN A 191 2.78 12.99 -13.30
CA ASN A 191 2.19 11.87 -12.59
C ASN A 191 1.72 10.79 -13.60
N PRO A 192 2.33 9.58 -13.59
CA PRO A 192 1.94 8.46 -14.44
C PRO A 192 0.55 7.89 -14.12
N TYR A 193 0.01 8.18 -12.93
CA TYR A 193 -1.29 7.71 -12.44
C TYR A 193 -2.18 8.90 -12.07
N PRO A 194 -2.66 9.67 -13.06
CA PRO A 194 -3.50 10.83 -12.80
C PRO A 194 -4.82 10.42 -12.12
N PRO A 195 -5.36 11.26 -11.21
CA PRO A 195 -6.65 11.02 -10.59
C PRO A 195 -7.78 10.87 -11.62
N LEU A 196 -8.81 10.10 -11.25
CA LEU A 196 -10.04 9.87 -12.00
C LEU A 196 -11.14 10.74 -11.41
N PRO A 197 -11.53 11.85 -12.09
CA PRO A 197 -12.57 12.73 -11.60
C PRO A 197 -13.91 12.01 -11.39
N GLY A 198 -14.54 12.28 -10.26
CA GLY A 198 -15.83 11.74 -9.88
C GLY A 198 -15.80 10.35 -9.25
N LEU A 199 -14.63 9.73 -9.09
CA LEU A 199 -14.47 8.42 -8.45
C LEU A 199 -14.17 8.54 -6.95
N LEU A 200 -15.06 7.98 -6.13
CA LEU A 200 -14.84 7.70 -4.71
C LEU A 200 -14.44 6.22 -4.55
N VAL A 201 -13.32 5.97 -3.87
CA VAL A 201 -12.91 4.61 -3.52
C VAL A 201 -13.03 4.39 -2.02
N LEU A 202 -13.66 3.28 -1.64
CA LEU A 202 -13.83 2.85 -0.25
C LEU A 202 -13.00 1.60 -0.02
N HIS A 203 -12.00 1.65 0.85
CA HIS A 203 -11.32 0.44 1.31
C HIS A 203 -11.92 -0.03 2.63
N VAL A 204 -12.71 -1.11 2.54
CA VAL A 204 -13.46 -1.68 3.66
C VAL A 204 -12.98 -3.10 3.94
N ARG A 205 -12.25 -3.30 5.03
CA ARG A 205 -11.83 -4.62 5.49
C ARG A 205 -12.94 -5.29 6.30
N ARG A 206 -13.27 -6.52 5.91
CA ARG A 206 -14.29 -7.40 6.50
C ARG A 206 -13.71 -8.79 6.71
N GLY A 207 -14.56 -9.82 6.79
CA GLY A 207 -14.13 -11.20 6.97
C GLY A 207 -13.57 -11.43 8.37
N ASP A 208 -12.38 -12.01 8.44
CA ASP A 208 -11.58 -12.24 9.66
C ASP A 208 -11.15 -10.97 10.39
N PHE A 209 -11.39 -9.79 9.80
CA PHE A 209 -10.85 -8.53 10.30
C PHE A 209 -11.49 -8.02 11.61
N ALA A 210 -12.64 -8.54 12.04
CA ALA A 210 -13.27 -8.12 13.30
C ALA A 210 -12.38 -8.46 14.51
N SER A 211 -11.89 -9.70 14.59
CA SER A 211 -10.97 -10.12 15.65
C SER A 211 -9.63 -9.39 15.58
N HIS A 212 -9.18 -9.03 14.37
CA HIS A 212 -8.02 -8.17 14.19
C HIS A 212 -8.24 -6.77 14.78
N CYS A 213 -9.41 -6.15 14.58
CA CYS A 213 -9.74 -4.87 15.19
C CYS A 213 -9.82 -4.92 16.72
N GLU A 214 -10.35 -6.01 17.29
CA GLU A 214 -10.31 -6.26 18.74
C GLU A 214 -8.87 -6.38 19.25
N HIS A 215 -8.01 -7.09 18.52
CA HIS A 215 -6.59 -7.21 18.85
C HIS A 215 -5.91 -5.83 18.83
N LEU A 216 -6.12 -5.02 17.79
CA LEU A 216 -5.58 -3.67 17.71
C LEU A 216 -6.01 -2.81 18.92
N ALA A 217 -7.26 -2.97 19.39
CA ALA A 217 -7.77 -2.28 20.57
C ALA A 217 -7.03 -2.71 21.85
N ARG A 218 -6.87 -4.02 22.08
CA ARG A 218 -6.12 -4.59 23.22
C ARG A 218 -4.68 -4.10 23.31
N TRP A 219 -4.06 -3.83 22.17
CA TRP A 219 -2.68 -3.36 22.09
C TRP A 219 -2.55 -1.85 21.97
N SER A 220 -3.67 -1.11 21.96
CA SER A 220 -3.69 0.34 21.75
C SER A 220 -2.84 0.74 20.53
N SER A 221 -3.00 -0.01 19.43
CA SER A 221 -2.25 0.17 18.19
C SER A 221 -2.60 1.50 17.51
N ASP A 222 -1.61 2.22 16.99
CA ASP A 222 -1.89 3.41 16.19
C ASP A 222 -2.22 3.04 14.73
N TRP A 223 -2.61 4.02 13.93
CA TRP A 223 -2.72 3.86 12.48
C TRP A 223 -1.37 3.48 11.85
N ASN A 224 -1.42 2.92 10.66
CA ASN A 224 -0.22 2.68 9.89
C ASN A 224 0.44 4.02 9.49
N GLY A 225 1.76 4.10 9.48
CA GLY A 225 2.53 5.35 9.49
C GLY A 225 2.24 6.30 8.34
N PHE A 226 2.19 5.81 7.10
CA PHE A 226 1.83 6.66 5.94
C PHE A 226 0.35 7.08 5.92
N ASN A 227 -0.51 6.56 6.79
CA ASN A 227 -1.86 7.10 7.02
C ASN A 227 -1.87 8.26 8.04
N GLN A 228 -0.71 8.68 8.55
CA GLN A 228 -0.60 9.64 9.64
C GLN A 228 0.13 10.94 9.25
N PHE A 229 0.32 11.24 7.96
CA PHE A 229 0.91 12.52 7.54
C PHE A 229 0.20 13.70 8.26
N PRO A 230 0.96 14.69 8.77
CA PRO A 230 0.37 15.82 9.50
C PRO A 230 -0.69 16.58 8.70
N THR A 231 -0.56 16.63 7.37
CA THR A 231 -1.48 17.31 6.45
C THR A 231 -2.79 16.56 6.18
N LEU A 232 -2.91 15.29 6.56
CA LEU A 232 -4.15 14.52 6.35
C LEU A 232 -5.28 15.01 7.26
N PRO A 233 -6.52 15.08 6.75
CA PRO A 233 -7.63 15.68 7.49
C PRO A 233 -8.11 14.83 8.68
N ASP A 234 -8.28 13.52 8.50
CA ASP A 234 -8.73 12.66 9.59
C ASP A 234 -7.52 12.22 10.43
N LYS A 235 -7.69 12.18 11.76
CA LYS A 235 -6.68 11.74 12.73
C LYS A 235 -7.21 10.60 13.60
N PHE A 236 -6.32 9.85 14.22
CA PHE A 236 -6.67 8.89 15.25
C PHE A 236 -5.96 9.24 16.54
N GLU A 237 -6.77 9.47 17.57
CA GLU A 237 -6.31 9.73 18.91
C GLU A 237 -6.61 8.49 19.75
N ARG A 238 -5.56 7.86 20.25
CA ARG A 238 -5.67 6.68 21.08
C ARG A 238 -6.18 7.09 22.46
N LEU A 239 -7.13 6.32 23.00
CA LEU A 239 -7.47 6.42 24.41
C LEU A 239 -6.34 5.82 25.26
N GLN A 240 -6.29 6.22 26.53
CA GLN A 240 -5.33 5.65 27.47
C GLN A 240 -5.59 4.15 27.60
N SER A 241 -4.53 3.35 27.46
CA SER A 241 -4.60 1.89 27.57
C SER A 241 -5.04 1.48 28.98
N ALA A 242 -5.89 0.46 29.06
CA ALA A 242 -6.31 -0.16 30.33
C ALA A 242 -5.21 -1.03 30.96
N GLY A 243 -4.14 -1.34 30.22
CA GLY A 243 -3.11 -2.30 30.60
C GLY A 243 -2.55 -3.02 29.37
N TRP A 244 -1.43 -3.72 29.54
CA TRP A 244 -0.77 -4.42 28.43
C TRP A 244 -1.63 -5.61 27.95
N GLY A 245 -2.14 -5.54 26.72
CA GLY A 245 -3.01 -6.57 26.16
C GLY A 245 -4.47 -6.50 26.63
N GLU A 246 -4.86 -5.44 27.36
CA GLU A 246 -6.22 -5.21 27.85
C GLU A 246 -6.87 -4.02 27.13
N THR A 247 -8.20 -4.06 26.99
CA THR A 247 -8.97 -2.93 26.44
C THR A 247 -10.22 -2.68 27.25
N ALA A 248 -10.46 -1.41 27.58
CA ALA A 248 -11.75 -0.97 28.11
C ALA A 248 -12.82 -1.03 26.99
N PRO A 249 -14.11 -1.20 27.32
CA PRO A 249 -15.21 -1.22 26.35
C PRO A 249 -15.23 0.03 25.45
N GLU A 250 -14.96 1.21 26.01
CA GLU A 250 -14.96 2.48 25.28
C GLU A 250 -13.85 2.54 24.23
N ASN A 251 -12.69 1.95 24.54
CA ASN A 251 -11.60 1.82 23.58
C ASN A 251 -11.92 0.79 22.51
N LEU A 252 -12.54 -0.34 22.87
CA LEU A 252 -13.00 -1.30 21.87
C LEU A 252 -14.00 -0.66 20.90
N ASP A 253 -14.98 0.10 21.39
CA ASP A 253 -15.97 0.81 20.56
C ASP A 253 -15.32 1.86 19.66
N LEU A 254 -14.28 2.57 20.12
CA LEU A 254 -13.51 3.47 19.29
C LEU A 254 -12.84 2.71 18.13
N TYR A 255 -12.14 1.60 18.41
CA TYR A 255 -11.47 0.83 17.37
C TYR A 255 -12.47 0.20 16.41
N MET A 256 -13.58 -0.36 16.88
CA MET A 256 -14.60 -0.93 16.01
C MET A 256 -15.19 0.11 15.06
N ARG A 257 -15.41 1.35 15.51
CA ARG A 257 -15.85 2.44 14.62
C ARG A 257 -14.84 2.80 13.54
N ARG A 258 -13.53 2.84 13.86
CA ARG A 258 -12.46 3.28 12.94
C ARG A 258 -11.86 2.15 12.10
N CYS A 259 -12.00 0.90 12.55
CA CYS A 259 -11.39 -0.28 11.96
C CYS A 259 -12.43 -1.19 11.26
N PHE A 260 -13.63 -1.30 11.83
CA PHE A 260 -14.70 -2.18 11.35
C PHE A 260 -16.06 -1.46 11.34
N PRO A 261 -16.19 -0.30 10.68
CA PRO A 261 -17.41 0.53 10.76
C PRO A 261 -18.65 -0.23 10.29
N SER A 262 -19.84 0.08 10.80
CA SER A 262 -21.10 -0.45 10.28
C SER A 262 -21.44 0.12 8.88
N ILE A 263 -22.47 -0.40 8.21
CA ILE A 263 -22.93 0.15 6.92
C ILE A 263 -23.41 1.60 7.11
N GLU A 264 -24.13 1.87 8.20
CA GLU A 264 -24.64 3.21 8.54
C GLU A 264 -23.49 4.19 8.75
N GLN A 265 -22.44 3.76 9.47
CA GLN A 265 -21.23 4.56 9.69
C GLN A 265 -20.47 4.83 8.39
N ILE A 266 -20.39 3.84 7.49
CA ILE A 266 -19.80 4.03 6.16
C ILE A 266 -20.59 5.06 5.36
N VAL A 267 -21.92 4.93 5.29
CA VAL A 267 -22.78 5.88 4.56
C VAL A 267 -22.65 7.28 5.15
N ALA A 268 -22.66 7.42 6.48
CA ALA A 268 -22.47 8.70 7.14
C ALA A 268 -21.12 9.35 6.78
N LYS A 269 -20.02 8.57 6.79
CA LYS A 269 -18.70 9.08 6.41
C LYS A 269 -18.64 9.46 4.92
N VAL A 270 -19.30 8.70 4.04
CA VAL A 270 -19.39 9.03 2.62
C VAL A 270 -20.11 10.37 2.40
N GLU A 271 -21.22 10.61 3.10
CA GLU A 271 -21.95 11.89 3.01
C GLU A 271 -21.13 13.07 3.56
N GLU A 272 -20.44 12.87 4.69
CA GLU A 272 -19.52 13.87 5.26
C GLU A 272 -18.44 14.26 4.23
N VAL A 273 -17.80 13.26 3.60
CA VAL A 273 -16.74 13.47 2.61
C VAL A 273 -17.28 14.13 1.35
N ARG A 274 -18.47 13.75 0.88
CA ARG A 274 -19.13 14.34 -0.30
C ARG A 274 -19.41 15.84 -0.10
N ALA A 275 -19.68 16.27 1.13
CA ALA A 275 -19.92 17.68 1.46
C ALA A 275 -18.64 18.54 1.46
N THR A 276 -17.45 17.93 1.44
CA THR A 276 -16.17 18.67 1.40
C THR A 276 -15.82 19.17 -0.01
N PRO A 277 -14.90 20.16 -0.14
CA PRO A 277 -14.38 20.58 -1.44
C PRO A 277 -13.80 19.43 -2.27
N ALA A 278 -13.04 18.52 -1.64
CA ALA A 278 -12.45 17.35 -2.30
C ALA A 278 -13.51 16.37 -2.83
N GLY A 279 -14.67 16.29 -2.15
CA GLY A 279 -15.79 15.43 -2.53
C GLY A 279 -16.70 16.01 -3.62
N ARG A 280 -16.46 17.24 -4.08
CA ARG A 280 -17.29 17.87 -5.12
C ARG A 280 -17.24 17.07 -6.43
N GLY A 281 -18.40 16.78 -6.99
CA GLY A 281 -18.51 16.07 -8.28
C GLY A 281 -18.35 14.55 -8.21
N LEU A 282 -18.22 13.97 -7.01
CA LEU A 282 -18.28 12.51 -6.83
C LEU A 282 -19.59 11.95 -7.38
N ARG A 283 -19.48 10.92 -8.22
CA ARG A 283 -20.59 10.34 -8.98
C ARG A 283 -20.50 8.82 -9.11
N HIS A 284 -19.34 8.24 -8.83
CA HIS A 284 -19.10 6.79 -8.82
C HIS A 284 -18.46 6.36 -7.52
N VAL A 285 -18.83 5.19 -7.04
CA VAL A 285 -18.23 4.54 -5.88
C VAL A 285 -17.66 3.19 -6.29
N TYR A 286 -16.45 2.90 -5.83
CA TYR A 286 -15.82 1.60 -5.93
C TYR A 286 -15.40 1.09 -4.55
N ILE A 287 -15.88 -0.10 -4.19
CA ILE A 287 -15.66 -0.70 -2.87
C ILE A 287 -14.59 -1.79 -3.00
N MET A 288 -13.40 -1.53 -2.46
CA MET A 288 -12.33 -2.50 -2.28
C MET A 288 -12.57 -3.27 -0.98
N THR A 289 -12.91 -4.55 -1.07
CA THR A 289 -13.25 -5.33 0.12
C THR A 289 -13.05 -6.84 -0.05
N ASN A 290 -12.75 -7.52 1.06
CA ASN A 290 -12.79 -8.97 1.19
C ASN A 290 -14.14 -9.47 1.76
N GLY A 291 -15.14 -8.61 1.91
CA GLY A 291 -16.44 -8.94 2.48
C GLY A 291 -17.24 -10.00 1.71
N ALA A 292 -18.23 -10.56 2.39
CA ALA A 292 -19.19 -11.49 1.82
C ALA A 292 -20.13 -10.76 0.83
N LYS A 293 -20.64 -11.50 -0.17
CA LYS A 293 -21.39 -10.92 -1.28
C LYS A 293 -22.68 -10.20 -0.83
N ASP A 294 -23.42 -10.82 0.07
CA ASP A 294 -24.64 -10.30 0.68
C ASP A 294 -24.41 -8.96 1.39
N TRP A 295 -23.35 -8.88 2.20
CA TRP A 295 -22.94 -7.66 2.89
C TRP A 295 -22.55 -6.54 1.90
N ILE A 296 -21.82 -6.89 0.83
CA ILE A 296 -21.47 -5.95 -0.24
C ILE A 296 -22.73 -5.43 -0.94
N ASP A 297 -23.66 -6.33 -1.27
CA ASP A 297 -24.91 -5.96 -1.94
C ASP A 297 -25.77 -5.05 -1.05
N GLU A 298 -25.75 -5.26 0.28
CA GLU A 298 -26.40 -4.38 1.24
C GLU A 298 -25.77 -2.99 1.29
N LEU A 299 -24.44 -2.90 1.39
CA LEU A 299 -23.74 -1.62 1.35
C LEU A 299 -24.00 -0.88 0.02
N LYS A 300 -24.00 -1.59 -1.11
CA LYS A 300 -24.32 -1.02 -2.42
C LYS A 300 -25.73 -0.43 -2.44
N ARG A 301 -26.72 -1.14 -1.89
CA ARG A 301 -28.10 -0.62 -1.76
C ARG A 301 -28.16 0.61 -0.85
N ALA A 302 -27.47 0.58 0.28
CA ALA A 302 -27.45 1.70 1.24
C ALA A 302 -26.86 2.97 0.61
N LEU A 303 -25.71 2.85 -0.08
CA LEU A 303 -25.11 3.95 -0.83
C LEU A 303 -25.99 4.41 -2.01
N GLY A 304 -26.64 3.49 -2.71
CA GLY A 304 -27.57 3.82 -3.78
C GLY A 304 -28.79 4.63 -3.33
N LYS A 305 -29.32 4.34 -2.12
CA LYS A 305 -30.45 5.08 -1.52
C LYS A 305 -30.16 6.55 -1.24
N THR A 306 -28.89 6.96 -1.17
CA THR A 306 -28.52 8.39 -1.03
C THR A 306 -28.88 9.22 -2.26
N GLY A 307 -29.03 8.59 -3.44
CA GLY A 307 -29.38 9.27 -4.68
C GLY A 307 -28.25 10.09 -5.33
N HIS A 308 -27.03 10.09 -4.76
CA HIS A 308 -25.91 10.89 -5.27
C HIS A 308 -25.06 10.19 -6.33
N PHE A 309 -25.04 8.86 -6.32
CA PHE A 309 -24.11 8.09 -7.15
C PHE A 309 -24.81 7.47 -8.35
N LYS A 310 -24.24 7.69 -9.54
CA LYS A 310 -24.68 7.04 -10.79
C LYS A 310 -24.35 5.55 -10.80
N LYS A 311 -23.28 5.16 -10.09
CA LYS A 311 -22.81 3.77 -10.03
C LYS A 311 -22.12 3.49 -8.71
N VAL A 312 -22.47 2.37 -8.09
CA VAL A 312 -21.76 1.80 -6.93
C VAL A 312 -21.31 0.40 -7.33
N SER A 313 -20.01 0.14 -7.28
CA SER A 313 -19.38 -1.10 -7.72
C SER A 313 -18.41 -1.62 -6.67
N SER A 314 -17.93 -2.86 -6.80
CA SER A 314 -16.95 -3.44 -5.88
C SER A 314 -15.89 -4.31 -6.58
N SER A 315 -14.85 -4.67 -5.84
CA SER A 315 -13.79 -5.59 -6.28
C SER A 315 -14.29 -6.96 -6.73
N ARG A 316 -15.48 -7.37 -6.29
CA ARG A 316 -16.13 -8.63 -6.74
C ARG A 316 -16.65 -8.56 -8.18
N GLU A 317 -16.78 -7.36 -8.74
CA GLU A 317 -17.29 -7.16 -10.10
C GLU A 317 -16.16 -7.07 -11.14
N LEU A 318 -14.89 -7.00 -10.70
CA LEU A 318 -13.75 -7.01 -11.61
C LEU A 318 -13.71 -8.29 -12.44
N ARG A 319 -13.50 -8.13 -13.74
CA ARG A 319 -13.25 -9.20 -14.71
C ARG A 319 -11.74 -9.34 -14.86
N LEU A 320 -11.20 -10.36 -14.21
CA LEU A 320 -9.77 -10.64 -14.16
C LEU A 320 -9.43 -11.92 -14.95
N SER A 321 -8.33 -11.89 -15.69
CA SER A 321 -7.72 -13.10 -16.27
C SER A 321 -7.30 -14.06 -15.15
N TRP A 322 -6.90 -15.28 -15.53
CA TRP A 322 -6.43 -16.26 -14.56
C TRP A 322 -5.21 -15.75 -13.77
N GLU A 323 -4.25 -15.14 -14.46
CA GLU A 323 -3.03 -14.56 -13.89
C GLU A 323 -3.36 -13.35 -12.99
N GLN A 324 -4.28 -12.49 -13.44
CA GLN A 324 -4.66 -11.27 -12.72
C GLN A 324 -5.37 -11.55 -11.38
N LYS A 325 -6.01 -12.71 -11.23
CA LYS A 325 -6.72 -13.07 -9.98
C LYS A 325 -5.80 -13.08 -8.76
N TYR A 326 -4.54 -13.48 -8.91
CA TYR A 326 -3.60 -13.59 -7.80
C TYR A 326 -2.94 -12.27 -7.41
N ILE A 327 -3.14 -11.23 -8.22
CA ILE A 327 -2.66 -9.87 -7.99
C ILE A 327 -3.81 -8.85 -7.85
N ALA A 328 -5.04 -9.32 -7.67
CA ALA A 328 -6.24 -8.48 -7.65
C ALA A 328 -6.17 -7.34 -6.61
N GLN A 329 -5.52 -7.59 -5.47
CA GLN A 329 -5.26 -6.59 -4.43
C GLN A 329 -4.45 -5.40 -4.95
N ALA A 330 -3.53 -5.61 -5.87
CA ALA A 330 -2.70 -4.56 -6.46
C ALA A 330 -3.48 -3.77 -7.53
N VAL A 331 -4.42 -4.42 -8.22
CA VAL A 331 -5.40 -3.74 -9.09
C VAL A 331 -6.27 -2.80 -8.27
N ASP A 332 -6.81 -3.28 -7.15
CA ASP A 332 -7.56 -2.47 -6.19
C ASP A 332 -6.73 -1.25 -5.71
N MET A 333 -5.45 -1.46 -5.39
CA MET A 333 -4.56 -0.37 -4.98
C MET A 333 -4.35 0.68 -6.07
N LEU A 334 -4.17 0.28 -7.34
CA LEU A 334 -4.09 1.23 -8.44
C LEU A 334 -5.41 2.02 -8.60
N ILE A 335 -6.57 1.37 -8.45
CA ILE A 335 -7.87 2.07 -8.46
C ILE A 335 -7.95 3.09 -7.33
N GLY A 336 -7.57 2.71 -6.10
CA GLY A 336 -7.52 3.61 -4.96
C GLY A 336 -6.50 4.75 -5.12
N GLN A 337 -5.33 4.48 -5.69
CA GLN A 337 -4.31 5.48 -5.96
C GLN A 337 -4.83 6.54 -6.92
N ARG A 338 -5.59 6.14 -7.94
CA ARG A 338 -6.16 7.03 -8.95
C ARG A 338 -7.53 7.61 -8.55
N ALA A 339 -8.09 7.30 -7.39
CA ALA A 339 -9.39 7.85 -6.99
C ALA A 339 -9.35 9.39 -6.87
N GLN A 340 -10.44 10.09 -7.17
CA GLN A 340 -10.56 11.50 -6.78
C GLN A 340 -10.49 11.61 -5.26
N VAL A 341 -11.24 10.77 -4.55
CA VAL A 341 -11.18 10.66 -3.08
C VAL A 341 -11.07 9.19 -2.68
N LEU A 342 -10.18 8.91 -1.73
CA LEU A 342 -10.07 7.62 -1.06
C LEU A 342 -10.61 7.76 0.38
N ILE A 343 -11.52 6.88 0.78
CA ILE A 343 -11.81 6.63 2.20
C ILE A 343 -11.26 5.25 2.56
N GLY A 344 -10.22 5.22 3.38
CA GLY A 344 -9.51 3.99 3.73
C GLY A 344 -9.59 3.61 5.20
N ASN A 345 -9.13 2.40 5.49
CA ASN A 345 -8.91 1.94 6.86
C ASN A 345 -7.52 2.38 7.33
N GLY A 346 -7.44 3.22 8.36
CA GLY A 346 -6.19 3.78 8.87
C GLY A 346 -5.22 2.75 9.47
N PHE A 347 -5.71 1.61 9.93
CA PHE A 347 -4.88 0.50 10.44
C PHE A 347 -4.33 -0.40 9.33
N SER A 348 -4.90 -0.34 8.13
CA SER A 348 -4.49 -1.24 7.05
C SER A 348 -3.24 -0.75 6.33
N SER A 349 -2.25 -1.65 6.24
CA SER A 349 -1.06 -1.46 5.40
C SER A 349 -1.40 -1.32 3.92
N LEU A 350 -2.51 -1.89 3.44
CA LEU A 350 -2.97 -1.71 2.06
C LEU A 350 -3.39 -0.26 1.82
N THR A 351 -4.18 0.34 2.71
CA THR A 351 -4.50 1.77 2.63
C THR A 351 -3.23 2.60 2.68
N SER A 352 -2.31 2.27 3.58
CA SER A 352 -1.07 3.01 3.80
C SER A 352 -0.16 3.00 2.57
N ASN A 353 -0.08 1.87 1.85
CA ASN A 353 0.58 1.84 0.54
C ASN A 353 -0.07 2.80 -0.47
N ILE A 354 -1.41 2.82 -0.52
CA ILE A 354 -2.13 3.71 -1.45
C ILE A 354 -1.87 5.17 -1.08
N VAL A 355 -1.96 5.54 0.20
CA VAL A 355 -1.74 6.91 0.66
C VAL A 355 -0.30 7.34 0.40
N MET A 356 0.69 6.49 0.69
CA MET A 356 2.09 6.73 0.33
C MET A 356 2.24 7.07 -1.17
N MET A 357 1.61 6.28 -2.05
CA MET A 357 1.65 6.52 -3.50
C MET A 357 0.89 7.78 -3.94
N ARG A 358 -0.26 8.07 -3.32
CA ARG A 358 -1.05 9.28 -3.61
C ARG A 358 -0.27 10.53 -3.21
N MET A 359 0.34 10.52 -2.04
CA MET A 359 1.17 11.62 -1.55
C MET A 359 2.43 11.79 -2.42
N ALA A 360 3.08 10.70 -2.83
CA ALA A 360 4.25 10.74 -3.73
C ALA A 360 3.90 11.34 -5.10
N ASN A 361 2.68 11.10 -5.57
CA ASN A 361 2.12 11.67 -6.81
C ASN A 361 1.56 13.09 -6.63
N ASN A 362 1.80 13.73 -5.48
CA ASN A 362 1.32 15.07 -5.14
C ASN A 362 -0.22 15.22 -5.24
N LEU A 363 -0.97 14.16 -4.94
CA LEU A 363 -2.42 14.30 -4.81
C LEU A 363 -2.73 15.10 -3.53
N PRO A 364 -3.80 15.93 -3.55
CA PRO A 364 -4.09 16.79 -2.42
C PRO A 364 -4.36 15.99 -1.13
N PRO A 365 -3.76 16.33 0.03
CA PRO A 365 -3.94 15.58 1.27
C PRO A 365 -5.41 15.39 1.68
N GLU A 366 -6.27 16.37 1.44
CA GLU A 366 -7.70 16.36 1.73
C GLU A 366 -8.48 15.29 0.94
N SER A 367 -7.89 14.74 -0.11
CA SER A 367 -8.44 13.64 -0.90
C SER A 367 -8.21 12.26 -0.27
N ASN A 368 -7.46 12.19 0.82
CA ASN A 368 -7.19 10.98 1.58
C ASN A 368 -7.95 11.05 2.92
N ARG A 369 -8.98 10.23 3.05
CA ARG A 369 -9.89 10.20 4.20
C ARG A 369 -9.85 8.83 4.87
N PHE A 370 -10.27 8.76 6.13
CA PHE A 370 -10.25 7.52 6.91
C PHE A 370 -11.54 7.33 7.72
N TRP A 371 -11.93 6.06 7.94
CA TRP A 371 -13.05 5.68 8.81
C TRP A 371 -12.88 6.16 10.22
#